data_AF-A0A5C9CH29-F1
#
_entry.id   AF-A0A5C9CH29-F1
#
_cell.length_a   1.000
_cell.length_b   1.000
_cell.length_c   1.000
_cell.angle_alpha   90.00
_cell.angle_beta   90.00
_cell.angle_gamma   90.00
#
_symmetry.space_group_name_H-M   'P 1'
#
loop_
_entity.id
_entity.type
_entity.pdbx_description
1 polymer ?
#
loop_
_entity_poly.entity_id
_entity_poly.type
_entity_poly.pdbx_seq_one_letter_code
_entity_poly.pdbx_strand_id
1 'polypeptide(L)'
;MIELRMRWKKCLHELVWMSWVLMTLLGAASASAAPVQALSNVYLYESPLTKTFFSANGADYNAMKDRWRTYLRQSTNTFKEVSRTNLLAGLSPGVLVLGSAILLDAQERQAIEAFANAGGSLLITWGSGARDEKGRWTGYSFIEKLLNMKVVGKVALEDNERFVNTFGEGPLSWGLPAGERIFLGEIAETPLRVQAPHLAARYFNWQRFPSPKNTNGAIAFHEQGLSRRAYLGFSEASWDYDERARLPKLFDSMMAWLQHEPALVKAAWPDGELSAQLLEMDTEAKFENAVNFAKELDSANIRGTFYALTSIALPNRAIVEQLVKR
;
A
#
# COMPACT_ATOMS: atom_id res chain seq x y z
N MET A 1 -56.68 8.90 48.57
CA MET A 1 -55.62 9.43 47.68
C MET A 1 -54.34 8.56 47.65
N ILE A 2 -54.34 7.35 48.22
CA ILE A 2 -53.18 6.43 48.23
C ILE A 2 -53.39 5.23 47.27
N GLU A 3 -54.63 4.83 46.99
CA GLU A 3 -54.92 3.73 46.06
C GLU A 3 -54.69 4.07 44.57
N LEU A 4 -54.79 5.33 44.16
CA LEU A 4 -54.57 5.70 42.75
C LEU A 4 -53.10 5.59 42.32
N ARG A 5 -52.13 5.68 43.26
CA ARG A 5 -50.69 5.61 42.96
C ARG A 5 -50.19 4.18 42.74
N MET A 6 -50.89 3.15 43.23
CA MET A 6 -50.44 1.76 43.05
C MET A 6 -50.84 1.16 41.70
N ARG A 7 -51.94 1.61 41.08
CA ARG A 7 -52.36 1.12 39.75
C ARG A 7 -51.46 1.60 38.61
N TRP A 8 -50.85 2.79 38.73
CA TRP A 8 -49.95 3.33 37.70
C TRP A 8 -48.60 2.61 37.61
N LYS A 9 -48.05 2.12 38.73
CA LYS A 9 -46.76 1.40 38.72
C LYS A 9 -46.84 0.00 38.09
N LYS A 10 -47.99 -0.67 38.15
CA LYS A 10 -48.20 -1.96 37.47
C LYS A 10 -48.33 -1.80 35.96
N CYS A 11 -49.05 -0.78 35.49
CA CYS A 11 -49.24 -0.53 34.05
C CYS A 11 -47.91 -0.16 33.34
N LEU A 12 -47.03 0.58 34.02
CA LEU A 12 -45.73 0.96 33.46
C LEU A 12 -44.74 -0.22 33.40
N HIS A 13 -44.85 -1.18 34.32
CA HIS A 13 -43.97 -2.36 34.33
C HIS A 13 -44.32 -3.35 33.20
N GLU A 14 -45.61 -3.50 32.87
CA GLU A 14 -46.02 -4.39 31.77
C GLU A 14 -45.76 -3.79 30.38
N LEU A 15 -45.82 -2.45 30.24
CA LEU A 15 -45.43 -1.75 29.00
C LEU A 15 -43.92 -1.83 28.73
N VAL A 16 -43.07 -1.80 29.77
CA VAL A 16 -41.61 -1.98 29.63
C VAL A 16 -41.27 -3.44 29.30
N TRP A 17 -42.00 -4.41 29.86
CA TRP A 17 -41.82 -5.83 29.54
C TRP A 17 -42.26 -6.20 28.11
N MET A 18 -43.38 -5.66 27.61
CA MET A 18 -43.81 -5.89 26.22
C MET A 18 -42.84 -5.29 25.19
N SER A 19 -42.17 -4.17 25.51
CA SER A 19 -41.16 -3.58 24.62
C SER A 19 -39.86 -4.40 24.55
N TRP A 20 -39.50 -5.11 25.62
CA TRP A 20 -38.35 -6.05 25.62
C TRP A 20 -38.64 -7.32 24.83
N VAL A 21 -39.86 -7.87 24.94
CA VAL A 21 -40.26 -9.08 24.19
C VAL A 21 -40.35 -8.80 22.68
N LEU A 22 -40.79 -7.60 22.28
CA LEU A 22 -40.80 -7.20 20.86
C LEU A 22 -39.38 -6.97 20.29
N MET A 23 -38.43 -6.50 21.11
CA MET A 23 -37.02 -6.36 20.69
C MET A 23 -36.29 -7.71 20.59
N THR A 24 -36.71 -8.75 21.33
CA THR A 24 -36.13 -10.10 21.20
C THR A 24 -36.66 -10.91 20.02
N LEU A 25 -37.80 -10.50 19.42
CA LEU A 25 -38.41 -11.20 18.27
C LEU A 25 -38.10 -10.55 16.92
N LEU A 26 -37.52 -9.35 16.91
CA LEU A 26 -36.73 -8.87 15.77
C LEU A 26 -35.36 -9.55 15.84
N GLY A 27 -35.36 -10.85 15.53
CA GLY A 27 -34.15 -11.62 15.34
C GLY A 27 -33.21 -10.80 14.47
N ALA A 28 -32.00 -10.59 14.99
CA ALA A 28 -30.89 -10.07 14.22
C ALA A 28 -30.82 -10.91 12.95
N ALA A 29 -31.33 -10.36 11.84
CA ALA A 29 -30.93 -10.78 10.53
C ALA A 29 -29.45 -10.42 10.45
N SER A 30 -28.61 -11.28 11.01
CA SER A 30 -27.20 -11.33 10.71
C SER A 30 -27.17 -11.47 9.20
N ALA A 31 -26.96 -10.36 8.50
CA ALA A 31 -26.58 -10.39 7.11
C ALA A 31 -25.30 -11.21 7.10
N SER A 32 -25.42 -12.51 6.85
CA SER A 32 -24.29 -13.37 6.57
C SER A 32 -23.70 -12.80 5.29
N ALA A 33 -22.72 -11.89 5.44
CA ALA A 33 -21.87 -11.49 4.35
C ALA A 33 -21.31 -12.80 3.79
N ALA A 34 -21.68 -13.13 2.55
CA ALA A 34 -21.14 -14.29 1.89
C ALA A 34 -19.61 -14.21 1.97
N PRO A 35 -18.92 -15.30 2.33
CA PRO A 35 -17.47 -15.27 2.44
C PRO A 35 -16.91 -14.80 1.09
N VAL A 36 -16.11 -13.73 1.13
CA VAL A 36 -15.43 -13.23 -0.06
C VAL A 36 -14.53 -14.35 -0.58
N GLN A 37 -14.84 -14.86 -1.76
CA GLN A 37 -14.08 -15.96 -2.35
C GLN A 37 -12.69 -15.48 -2.77
N ALA A 38 -11.67 -16.27 -2.44
CA ALA A 38 -10.32 -16.05 -2.91
C ALA A 38 -10.26 -16.10 -4.45
N LEU A 39 -9.51 -15.17 -5.04
CA LEU A 39 -9.30 -15.10 -6.48
C LEU A 39 -8.03 -15.88 -6.84
N SER A 40 -8.20 -16.98 -7.56
CA SER A 40 -7.09 -17.87 -7.95
C SER A 40 -6.44 -17.51 -9.30
N ASN A 41 -7.14 -16.72 -10.13
CA ASN A 41 -6.62 -16.33 -11.45
C ASN A 41 -5.78 -15.06 -11.34
N VAL A 42 -4.60 -15.07 -11.95
CA VAL A 42 -3.77 -13.87 -12.16
C VAL A 42 -3.55 -13.68 -13.64
N TYR A 43 -3.85 -12.49 -14.14
CA TYR A 43 -3.78 -12.11 -15.55
C TYR A 43 -2.75 -10.98 -15.72
N LEU A 44 -1.80 -11.18 -16.61
CA LEU A 44 -0.86 -10.14 -17.02
C LEU A 44 -1.30 -9.57 -18.37
N TYR A 45 -1.74 -8.31 -18.40
CA TYR A 45 -2.25 -7.71 -19.64
C TYR A 45 -1.15 -7.29 -20.61
N GLU A 46 -1.24 -7.75 -21.85
CA GLU A 46 -0.36 -7.38 -22.96
C GLU A 46 -1.09 -6.41 -23.90
N SER A 47 -0.93 -5.10 -23.69
CA SER A 47 -1.54 -4.06 -24.53
C SER A 47 -0.79 -3.96 -25.87
N PRO A 48 -1.43 -4.30 -27.01
CA PRO A 48 -0.80 -4.18 -28.33
C PRO A 48 -0.59 -2.70 -28.73
N LEU A 49 -1.47 -1.80 -28.31
CA LEU A 49 -1.36 -0.36 -28.58
C LEU A 49 -0.18 0.26 -27.83
N THR A 50 -0.03 -0.08 -26.54
CA THR A 50 1.13 0.36 -25.76
C THR A 50 2.42 -0.20 -26.35
N LYS A 51 2.46 -1.49 -26.71
CA LYS A 51 3.64 -2.10 -27.34
C LYS A 51 4.06 -1.36 -28.62
N THR A 52 3.09 -1.08 -29.49
CA THR A 52 3.34 -0.36 -30.75
C THR A 52 3.83 1.07 -30.48
N PHE A 53 3.20 1.76 -29.52
CA PHE A 53 3.59 3.12 -29.14
C PHE A 53 5.03 3.19 -28.61
N PHE A 54 5.40 2.31 -27.68
CA PHE A 54 6.76 2.27 -27.14
C PHE A 54 7.79 2.00 -28.24
N SER A 55 7.53 1.00 -29.09
CA SER A 55 8.42 0.66 -30.21
C SER A 55 8.61 1.83 -31.17
N ALA A 56 7.55 2.57 -31.50
CA ALA A 56 7.63 3.76 -32.36
C ALA A 56 8.41 4.93 -31.72
N ASN A 57 8.57 4.94 -30.40
CA ASN A 57 9.31 5.96 -29.64
C ASN A 57 10.69 5.46 -29.15
N GLY A 58 11.20 4.35 -29.70
CA GLY A 58 12.53 3.83 -29.37
C GLY A 58 12.64 3.15 -28.00
N ALA A 59 11.52 2.79 -27.39
CA ALA A 59 11.47 2.08 -26.10
C ALA A 59 10.91 0.66 -26.26
N ASP A 60 11.27 -0.24 -25.34
CA ASP A 60 10.78 -1.62 -25.35
C ASP A 60 9.79 -1.87 -24.20
N TYR A 61 8.52 -1.98 -24.56
CA TYR A 61 7.47 -2.34 -23.60
C TYR A 61 7.66 -3.76 -23.03
N ASN A 62 8.25 -4.69 -23.79
CA ASN A 62 8.46 -6.05 -23.27
C ASN A 62 9.44 -6.04 -22.09
N ALA A 63 10.46 -5.18 -22.10
CA ALA A 63 11.37 -5.03 -20.97
C ALA A 63 10.62 -4.67 -19.67
N MET A 64 9.62 -3.79 -19.73
CA MET A 64 8.75 -3.49 -18.58
C MET A 64 7.93 -4.72 -18.15
N LYS A 65 7.37 -5.44 -19.11
CA LYS A 65 6.59 -6.67 -18.86
C LYS A 65 7.43 -7.81 -18.31
N ASP A 66 8.69 -7.93 -18.69
CA ASP A 66 9.57 -9.00 -18.25
C ASP A 66 9.84 -8.95 -16.75
N ARG A 67 9.78 -7.76 -16.14
CA ARG A 67 9.86 -7.61 -14.68
C ARG A 67 8.65 -8.22 -13.99
N TRP A 68 7.45 -7.95 -14.51
CA TRP A 68 6.23 -8.63 -14.06
C TRP A 68 6.28 -10.14 -14.30
N ARG A 69 6.73 -10.59 -15.48
CA ARG A 69 6.86 -12.02 -15.77
C ARG A 69 7.83 -12.70 -14.80
N THR A 70 8.96 -12.06 -14.51
CA THR A 70 9.97 -12.57 -13.58
C THR A 70 9.38 -12.72 -12.18
N TYR A 71 8.76 -11.67 -11.66
CA TYR A 71 8.08 -11.73 -10.37
C TYR A 71 6.99 -12.80 -10.35
N LEU A 72 6.07 -12.79 -11.32
CA LEU A 72 4.93 -13.70 -11.35
C LEU A 72 5.35 -15.17 -11.48
N ARG A 73 6.39 -15.49 -12.27
CA ARG A 73 6.92 -16.87 -12.36
C ARG A 73 7.51 -17.37 -11.03
N GLN A 74 7.99 -16.46 -10.19
CA GLN A 74 8.53 -16.79 -8.87
C GLN A 74 7.43 -16.90 -7.81
N SER A 75 6.43 -16.03 -7.86
CA SER A 75 5.36 -15.96 -6.85
C SER A 75 4.19 -16.90 -7.14
N THR A 76 3.93 -17.24 -8.40
CA THR A 76 2.84 -18.15 -8.78
C THR A 76 3.11 -18.94 -10.05
N ASN A 77 2.71 -20.22 -10.05
CA ASN A 77 2.82 -21.07 -11.23
C ASN A 77 1.62 -20.93 -12.20
N THR A 78 0.63 -20.09 -11.89
CA THR A 78 -0.69 -20.11 -12.56
C THR A 78 -1.09 -18.83 -13.28
N PHE A 79 -0.20 -17.82 -13.38
CA PHE A 79 -0.55 -16.60 -14.09
C PHE A 79 -0.69 -16.83 -15.61
N LYS A 80 -1.54 -16.03 -16.26
CA LYS A 80 -1.80 -16.08 -17.69
C LYS A 80 -1.53 -14.73 -18.32
N GLU A 81 -0.79 -14.69 -19.41
CA GLU A 81 -0.74 -13.50 -20.27
C GLU A 81 -2.05 -13.41 -21.06
N VAL A 82 -2.67 -12.24 -21.04
CA VAL A 82 -3.95 -11.99 -21.72
C VAL A 82 -3.79 -10.87 -22.75
N SER A 83 -4.27 -11.14 -23.95
CA SER A 83 -4.27 -10.17 -25.06
C SER A 83 -5.51 -9.28 -25.03
N ARG A 84 -5.54 -8.25 -25.88
CA ARG A 84 -6.74 -7.44 -26.14
C ARG A 84 -7.96 -8.31 -26.47
N THR A 85 -7.79 -9.34 -27.31
CA THR A 85 -8.89 -10.24 -27.68
C THR A 85 -9.45 -10.97 -26.47
N ASN A 86 -8.59 -11.44 -25.55
CA ASN A 86 -9.05 -12.11 -24.32
C ASN A 86 -9.75 -11.13 -23.38
N LEU A 87 -9.21 -9.92 -23.23
CA LEU A 87 -9.79 -8.87 -22.38
C LEU A 87 -11.21 -8.51 -22.86
N LEU A 88 -11.39 -8.29 -24.16
CA LEU A 88 -12.68 -7.91 -24.74
C LEU A 88 -13.70 -9.06 -24.75
N ALA A 89 -13.25 -10.31 -24.81
CA ALA A 89 -14.11 -11.48 -24.68
C ALA A 89 -14.69 -11.64 -23.26
N GLY A 90 -14.13 -10.93 -22.28
CA GLY A 90 -14.47 -11.04 -20.87
C GLY A 90 -13.60 -12.06 -20.16
N LEU A 91 -13.03 -11.66 -19.03
CA LEU A 91 -12.26 -12.53 -18.14
C LEU A 91 -13.12 -12.89 -16.92
N SER A 92 -13.01 -14.13 -16.45
CA SER A 92 -13.55 -14.49 -15.14
C SER A 92 -12.85 -13.70 -14.03
N PRO A 93 -13.51 -13.42 -12.89
CA PRO A 93 -12.88 -12.70 -11.77
C PRO A 93 -11.52 -13.29 -11.38
N GLY A 94 -10.57 -12.39 -11.11
CA GLY A 94 -9.16 -12.66 -10.89
C GLY A 94 -8.42 -11.37 -10.55
N VAL A 95 -7.10 -11.40 -10.55
CA VAL A 95 -6.26 -10.19 -10.50
C VAL A 95 -5.78 -9.84 -11.90
N LEU A 96 -6.10 -8.66 -12.40
CA LEU A 96 -5.58 -8.13 -13.67
C LEU A 96 -4.46 -7.12 -13.42
N VAL A 97 -3.27 -7.44 -13.90
CA VAL A 97 -2.08 -6.59 -13.82
C VAL A 97 -1.93 -5.75 -15.09
N LEU A 98 -2.11 -4.44 -14.94
CA LEU A 98 -1.91 -3.41 -15.94
C LEU A 98 -0.56 -2.73 -15.70
N GLY A 99 0.49 -3.37 -16.21
CA GLY A 99 1.86 -2.87 -16.11
C GLY A 99 2.17 -1.82 -17.16
N SER A 100 2.16 -0.54 -16.81
CA SER A 100 2.45 0.62 -17.68
C SER A 100 1.71 0.59 -19.03
N ALA A 101 0.46 0.13 -19.04
CA ALA A 101 -0.40 0.05 -20.23
C ALA A 101 -0.91 1.45 -20.61
N ILE A 102 0.00 2.34 -21.06
CA ILE A 102 -0.24 3.78 -21.21
C ILE A 102 -1.29 4.12 -22.28
N LEU A 103 -1.33 3.36 -23.37
CA LEU A 103 -2.36 3.48 -24.41
C LEU A 103 -3.44 2.41 -24.19
N LEU A 104 -4.68 2.88 -24.02
CA LEU A 104 -5.86 2.05 -24.01
C LEU A 104 -6.96 2.72 -24.84
N ASP A 105 -7.54 1.97 -25.76
CA ASP A 105 -8.72 2.38 -26.51
C ASP A 105 -10.00 2.35 -25.63
N ALA A 106 -11.10 2.85 -26.17
CA ALA A 106 -12.37 2.89 -25.44
C ALA A 106 -12.91 1.49 -25.06
N GLN A 107 -12.71 0.49 -25.91
CA GLN A 107 -13.17 -0.88 -25.67
C GLN A 107 -12.35 -1.55 -24.57
N GLU A 108 -11.03 -1.37 -24.57
CA GLU A 108 -10.13 -1.87 -23.52
C GLU A 108 -10.48 -1.25 -22.17
N ARG A 109 -10.68 0.07 -22.11
CA ARG A 109 -11.09 0.77 -20.88
C ARG A 109 -12.43 0.24 -20.36
N GLN A 110 -13.41 0.08 -21.24
CA GLN A 110 -14.72 -0.46 -20.87
C GLN A 110 -14.62 -1.91 -20.37
N ALA A 111 -13.80 -2.75 -21.00
CA ALA A 111 -13.59 -4.13 -20.58
C ALA A 111 -12.88 -4.24 -19.22
N ILE A 112 -11.91 -3.36 -18.94
CA ILE A 112 -11.26 -3.27 -17.62
C ILE A 112 -12.26 -2.82 -16.55
N GLU A 113 -13.08 -1.80 -16.84
CA GLU A 113 -14.15 -1.37 -15.92
C GLU A 113 -15.15 -2.50 -15.67
N ALA A 114 -15.56 -3.23 -16.71
CA ALA A 114 -16.49 -4.35 -16.60
C ALA A 114 -15.90 -5.50 -15.77
N PHE A 115 -14.64 -5.85 -15.99
CA PHE A 115 -13.92 -6.85 -15.19
C PHE A 115 -13.88 -6.48 -13.71
N ALA A 116 -13.57 -5.21 -13.40
CA ALA A 116 -13.55 -4.74 -12.02
C ALA A 116 -14.95 -4.74 -11.40
N ASN A 117 -15.98 -4.30 -12.14
CA ASN A 117 -17.37 -4.30 -11.66
C ASN A 117 -17.92 -5.71 -11.44
N ALA A 118 -17.40 -6.72 -12.14
CA ALA A 118 -17.72 -8.13 -11.93
C ALA A 118 -17.00 -8.75 -10.71
N GLY A 119 -16.25 -7.97 -9.94
CA GLY A 119 -15.50 -8.43 -8.76
C GLY A 119 -14.04 -8.83 -9.05
N GLY A 120 -13.53 -8.53 -10.26
CA GLY A 120 -12.11 -8.65 -10.55
C GLY A 120 -11.28 -7.58 -9.82
N SER A 121 -10.09 -7.95 -9.37
CA SER A 121 -9.14 -7.06 -8.71
C SER A 121 -8.11 -6.50 -9.69
N LEU A 122 -7.64 -5.27 -9.47
CA LEU A 122 -6.74 -4.56 -10.38
C LEU A 122 -5.41 -4.22 -9.71
N LEU A 123 -4.31 -4.47 -10.40
CA LEU A 123 -2.99 -3.93 -10.08
C LEU A 123 -2.53 -3.03 -11.22
N ILE A 124 -2.39 -1.74 -10.97
CA ILE A 124 -2.12 -0.73 -12.00
C ILE A 124 -0.82 -0.01 -11.69
N THR A 125 0.06 0.14 -12.67
CA THR A 125 1.27 0.97 -12.53
C THR A 125 1.23 2.19 -13.43
N TRP A 126 1.87 3.25 -12.94
CA TRP A 126 2.23 4.47 -13.65
C TRP A 126 1.10 5.08 -14.50
N GLY A 127 1.39 5.54 -15.71
CA GLY A 127 0.47 6.25 -16.57
C GLY A 127 -0.55 5.37 -17.30
N SER A 128 -0.91 4.19 -16.80
CA SER A 128 -1.83 3.28 -17.49
C SER A 128 -3.13 3.98 -17.90
N GLY A 129 -3.50 3.89 -19.17
CA GLY A 129 -4.66 4.58 -19.74
C GLY A 129 -4.56 6.10 -19.82
N ALA A 130 -3.37 6.69 -19.75
CA ALA A 130 -3.20 8.14 -19.88
C ALA A 130 -3.30 8.65 -21.35
N ARG A 131 -3.27 7.74 -22.32
CA ARG A 131 -3.38 8.04 -23.76
C ARG A 131 -4.48 7.23 -24.45
N ASP A 132 -5.07 7.80 -25.48
CA ASP A 132 -6.07 7.14 -26.33
C ASP A 132 -5.43 6.23 -27.41
N GLU A 133 -6.25 5.60 -28.25
CA GLU A 133 -5.81 4.69 -29.30
C GLU A 133 -4.92 5.34 -30.36
N LYS A 134 -4.94 6.67 -30.47
CA LYS A 134 -4.11 7.45 -31.39
C LYS A 134 -2.83 7.95 -30.71
N GLY A 135 -2.58 7.55 -29.46
CA GLY A 135 -1.46 8.00 -28.66
C GLY A 135 -1.58 9.43 -28.17
N ARG A 136 -2.75 10.07 -28.29
CA ARG A 136 -2.96 11.44 -27.81
C ARG A 136 -3.07 11.42 -26.29
N TRP A 137 -2.50 12.45 -25.66
CA TRP A 137 -2.62 12.64 -24.22
C TRP A 137 -4.08 12.92 -23.84
N THR A 138 -4.65 12.09 -22.96
CA THR A 138 -6.01 12.25 -22.45
C THR A 138 -6.07 12.50 -20.94
N GLY A 139 -4.91 12.57 -20.28
CA GLY A 139 -4.81 12.70 -18.83
C GLY A 139 -5.15 11.40 -18.08
N TYR A 140 -5.21 11.48 -16.76
CA TYR A 140 -5.29 10.32 -15.86
C TYR A 140 -6.71 9.93 -15.44
N SER A 141 -7.74 10.51 -16.06
CA SER A 141 -9.15 10.37 -15.63
C SER A 141 -9.61 8.91 -15.48
N PHE A 142 -9.08 8.00 -16.29
CA PHE A 142 -9.39 6.58 -16.22
C PHE A 142 -8.94 5.94 -14.90
N ILE A 143 -7.67 6.09 -14.52
CA ILE A 143 -7.17 5.54 -13.26
C ILE A 143 -7.71 6.30 -12.05
N GLU A 144 -7.92 7.62 -12.18
CA GLU A 144 -8.55 8.44 -11.14
C GLU A 144 -9.96 7.94 -10.78
N LYS A 145 -10.78 7.66 -11.79
CA LYS A 145 -12.13 7.11 -11.62
C LYS A 145 -12.09 5.69 -11.04
N LEU A 146 -11.22 4.82 -11.59
CA LEU A 146 -11.12 3.42 -11.13
C LEU A 146 -10.66 3.30 -9.67
N LEU A 147 -9.77 4.16 -9.20
CA LEU A 147 -9.17 4.05 -7.87
C LEU A 147 -9.71 5.07 -6.87
N ASN A 148 -10.72 5.87 -7.25
CA ASN A 148 -11.20 7.00 -6.45
C ASN A 148 -10.04 7.87 -5.93
N MET A 149 -9.16 8.28 -6.85
CA MET A 149 -7.94 9.03 -6.54
C MET A 149 -7.76 10.20 -7.51
N LYS A 150 -6.76 11.05 -7.23
CA LYS A 150 -6.31 12.13 -8.10
C LYS A 150 -4.82 12.06 -8.33
N VAL A 151 -4.39 12.23 -9.58
CA VAL A 151 -2.97 12.46 -9.89
C VAL A 151 -2.71 13.94 -9.73
N VAL A 152 -1.98 14.31 -8.67
CA VAL A 152 -1.79 15.70 -8.25
C VAL A 152 -0.48 16.30 -8.76
N GLY A 153 0.39 15.48 -9.36
CA GLY A 153 1.63 15.96 -9.96
C GLY A 153 2.57 14.85 -10.37
N LYS A 154 3.72 15.26 -10.88
CA LYS A 154 4.88 14.39 -11.13
C LYS A 154 5.90 14.62 -10.03
N VAL A 155 6.73 13.63 -9.72
CA VAL A 155 7.93 13.82 -8.91
C VAL A 155 8.96 14.51 -9.78
N ALA A 156 9.29 15.77 -9.47
CA ALA A 156 10.22 16.53 -10.30
C ALA A 156 11.63 15.95 -10.15
N LEU A 157 12.44 16.03 -11.22
CA LEU A 157 13.80 15.45 -11.19
C LEU A 157 14.68 16.17 -10.17
N GLU A 158 14.46 17.47 -10.04
CA GLU A 158 15.12 18.40 -9.12
C GLU A 158 14.77 18.18 -7.64
N ASP A 159 13.61 17.57 -7.33
CA ASP A 159 13.14 17.36 -5.96
C ASP A 159 13.98 16.30 -5.22
N ASN A 160 14.75 15.49 -5.97
CA ASN A 160 15.51 14.33 -5.48
C ASN A 160 14.67 13.38 -4.60
N GLU A 161 13.34 13.35 -4.80
CA GLU A 161 12.42 12.44 -4.13
C GLU A 161 12.44 11.05 -4.79
N ARG A 162 13.59 10.38 -4.67
CA ARG A 162 13.89 9.10 -5.35
C ARG A 162 13.55 7.86 -4.53
N PHE A 163 12.92 8.03 -3.37
CA PHE A 163 12.57 6.93 -2.49
C PHE A 163 11.07 6.78 -2.38
N VAL A 164 10.59 5.55 -2.43
CA VAL A 164 9.26 5.19 -1.93
C VAL A 164 9.42 4.77 -0.47
N ASN A 165 8.57 5.32 0.37
CA ASN A 165 8.51 4.95 1.77
C ASN A 165 7.16 4.31 2.08
N THR A 166 7.20 3.02 2.40
CA THR A 166 6.00 2.26 2.71
C THR A 166 5.52 2.61 4.11
N PHE A 167 4.20 2.64 4.30
CA PHE A 167 3.64 2.84 5.64
C PHE A 167 3.81 1.61 6.53
N GLY A 168 4.03 0.43 5.95
CA GLY A 168 3.98 -0.84 6.69
C GLY A 168 2.56 -1.12 7.16
N GLU A 169 2.32 -2.37 7.60
CA GLU A 169 1.10 -2.86 8.27
C GLU A 169 -0.25 -2.64 7.58
N GLY A 170 -0.28 -1.95 6.44
CA GLY A 170 -1.46 -1.75 5.64
C GLY A 170 -1.72 -2.95 4.74
N PRO A 171 -2.90 -3.01 4.11
CA PRO A 171 -3.30 -4.16 3.29
C PRO A 171 -2.31 -4.46 2.16
N LEU A 172 -1.61 -3.44 1.64
CA LEU A 172 -0.66 -3.58 0.55
C LEU A 172 0.80 -3.76 0.96
N SER A 173 1.19 -3.46 2.19
CA SER A 173 2.60 -3.27 2.56
C SER A 173 3.02 -3.95 3.86
N TRP A 174 2.21 -4.87 4.37
CA TRP A 174 2.49 -5.62 5.61
C TRP A 174 3.74 -6.51 5.53
N GLY A 175 4.18 -6.93 4.35
CA GLY A 175 5.42 -7.69 4.15
C GLY A 175 6.70 -6.85 4.29
N LEU A 176 6.57 -5.53 4.51
CA LEU A 176 7.67 -4.61 4.74
C LEU A 176 7.46 -3.85 6.06
N PRO A 177 8.54 -3.49 6.78
CA PRO A 177 8.41 -2.68 7.97
C PRO A 177 7.90 -1.28 7.65
N ALA A 178 7.21 -0.66 8.61
CA ALA A 178 6.86 0.75 8.52
C ALA A 178 8.11 1.60 8.32
N GLY A 179 8.04 2.51 7.34
CA GLY A 179 9.15 3.38 7.01
C GLY A 179 10.26 2.72 6.18
N GLU A 180 10.05 1.51 5.64
CA GLU A 180 11.00 0.93 4.67
C GLU A 180 11.20 1.87 3.48
N ARG A 181 12.43 1.98 2.98
CA ARG A 181 12.81 2.92 1.91
C ARG A 181 13.27 2.19 0.67
N ILE A 182 12.49 2.22 -0.38
CA ILE A 182 12.84 1.61 -1.66
C ILE A 182 13.37 2.71 -2.59
N PHE A 183 14.59 2.55 -3.09
CA PHE A 183 15.16 3.49 -4.07
C PHE A 183 14.61 3.17 -5.46
N LEU A 184 14.15 4.20 -6.18
CA LEU A 184 13.56 4.09 -7.51
C LEU A 184 14.51 4.45 -8.66
N GLY A 185 15.72 4.93 -8.34
CA GLY A 185 16.68 5.38 -9.33
C GLY A 185 16.27 6.64 -10.08
N GLU A 186 17.02 6.92 -11.14
CA GLU A 186 16.72 7.96 -12.12
C GLU A 186 16.24 7.30 -13.41
N ILE A 187 14.95 7.42 -13.67
CA ILE A 187 14.28 6.78 -14.81
C ILE A 187 13.63 7.82 -15.72
N ALA A 188 13.45 7.45 -16.98
CA ALA A 188 12.78 8.30 -17.96
C ALA A 188 11.29 8.49 -17.64
N GLU A 189 10.63 7.45 -17.12
CA GLU A 189 9.23 7.46 -16.72
C GLU A 189 9.04 8.19 -15.39
N THR A 190 8.80 9.50 -15.44
CA THR A 190 8.65 10.31 -14.22
C THR A 190 7.57 9.74 -13.29
N PRO A 191 7.88 9.44 -12.01
CA PRO A 191 6.89 8.99 -11.05
C PRO A 191 5.77 10.01 -10.82
N LEU A 192 4.59 9.52 -10.46
CA LEU A 192 3.36 10.28 -10.30
C LEU A 192 2.98 10.35 -8.83
N ARG A 193 2.67 11.56 -8.36
CA ARG A 193 2.11 11.82 -7.03
C ARG A 193 0.60 11.68 -7.08
N VAL A 194 0.05 10.99 -6.10
CA VAL A 194 -1.40 10.79 -5.98
C VAL A 194 -1.96 11.24 -4.64
N GLN A 195 -3.19 11.73 -4.70
CA GLN A 195 -4.05 11.93 -3.54
C GLN A 195 -5.16 10.86 -3.60
N ALA A 196 -5.32 10.10 -2.54
CA ALA A 196 -6.36 9.07 -2.43
C ALA A 196 -6.85 8.98 -0.98
N PRO A 197 -8.08 8.49 -0.73
CA PRO A 197 -8.55 8.18 0.61
C PRO A 197 -7.65 7.19 1.35
N HIS A 198 -7.09 6.23 0.61
CA HIS A 198 -6.20 5.22 1.15
C HIS A 198 -4.88 5.16 0.40
N LEU A 199 -3.80 5.37 1.14
CA LEU A 199 -2.42 5.34 0.66
C LEU A 199 -1.66 4.25 1.43
N ALA A 200 -0.73 3.58 0.76
CA ALA A 200 0.17 2.58 1.34
C ALA A 200 1.64 3.00 1.34
N ALA A 201 1.98 4.06 0.58
CA ALA A 201 3.32 4.63 0.54
C ALA A 201 3.31 6.08 0.05
N ARG A 202 4.40 6.80 0.29
CA ARG A 202 4.65 8.17 -0.20
C ARG A 202 6.07 8.33 -0.72
N TYR A 203 6.33 9.37 -1.52
CA TYR A 203 7.70 9.68 -1.96
C TYR A 203 8.50 10.41 -0.89
N PHE A 204 9.81 10.25 -0.93
CA PHE A 204 10.75 10.87 -0.01
C PHE A 204 12.06 11.20 -0.71
N ASN A 205 12.70 12.27 -0.24
CA ASN A 205 14.08 12.57 -0.55
C ASN A 205 15.04 11.94 0.47
N TRP A 206 16.34 12.10 0.24
CA TRP A 206 17.39 11.58 1.14
C TRP A 206 17.29 12.11 2.58
N GLN A 207 16.84 13.37 2.73
CA GLN A 207 16.73 14.06 4.02
C GLN A 207 15.58 13.54 4.90
N ARG A 208 14.74 12.64 4.38
CA ARG A 208 13.60 12.05 5.10
C ARG A 208 12.54 13.08 5.53
N PHE A 209 12.44 14.21 4.84
CA PHE A 209 11.37 15.18 5.02
C PHE A 209 10.32 14.97 3.92
N PRO A 210 9.23 14.23 4.19
CA PRO A 210 8.22 13.99 3.17
C PRO A 210 7.38 15.24 2.97
N SER A 211 7.08 15.55 1.72
CA SER A 211 5.96 16.43 1.39
C SER A 211 4.65 15.92 2.04
N PRO A 212 3.66 16.80 2.29
CA PRO A 212 2.42 16.43 2.97
C PRO A 212 1.75 15.16 2.40
N LYS A 213 1.25 14.29 3.29
CA LYS A 213 0.72 12.96 2.92
C LYS A 213 -0.38 13.02 1.87
N ASN A 214 -1.23 14.04 1.95
CA ASN A 214 -2.37 14.25 1.04
C ASN A 214 -1.96 14.69 -0.37
N THR A 215 -0.72 15.12 -0.60
CA THR A 215 -0.24 15.58 -1.91
C THR A 215 0.93 14.76 -2.45
N ASN A 216 1.36 13.73 -1.72
CA ASN A 216 2.62 13.03 -1.98
C ASN A 216 2.49 11.49 -1.95
N GLY A 217 1.31 10.95 -2.22
CA GLY A 217 1.11 9.50 -2.30
C GLY A 217 1.91 8.88 -3.45
N ALA A 218 2.52 7.72 -3.19
CA ALA A 218 3.23 6.91 -4.18
C ALA A 218 2.49 5.61 -4.50
N ILE A 219 1.82 5.03 -3.51
CA ILE A 219 1.01 3.81 -3.66
C ILE A 219 -0.36 4.07 -3.04
N ALA A 220 -1.41 3.75 -3.79
CA ALA A 220 -2.80 3.92 -3.38
C ALA A 220 -3.58 2.61 -3.51
N PHE A 221 -4.69 2.51 -2.78
CA PHE A 221 -5.62 1.40 -2.92
C PHE A 221 -7.07 1.83 -2.74
N HIS A 222 -7.97 1.02 -3.26
CA HIS A 222 -9.40 1.24 -3.20
C HIS A 222 -10.15 -0.09 -3.23
N GLU A 223 -11.23 -0.16 -2.47
CA GLU A 223 -12.18 -1.27 -2.50
C GLU A 223 -13.53 -0.76 -3.02
N GLN A 224 -14.11 -1.47 -3.99
CA GLN A 224 -15.44 -1.17 -4.53
C GLN A 224 -16.20 -2.47 -4.79
N GLY A 225 -17.22 -2.75 -3.98
CA GLY A 225 -17.91 -4.03 -4.01
C GLY A 225 -16.94 -5.17 -3.67
N LEU A 226 -16.85 -6.18 -4.55
CA LEU A 226 -15.89 -7.28 -4.42
C LEU A 226 -14.52 -6.98 -5.06
N SER A 227 -14.34 -5.81 -5.70
CA SER A 227 -13.09 -5.47 -6.40
C SER A 227 -12.11 -4.80 -5.44
N ARG A 228 -10.89 -5.34 -5.37
CA ARG A 228 -9.74 -4.69 -4.73
C ARG A 228 -8.81 -4.11 -5.79
N ARG A 229 -8.42 -2.85 -5.63
CA ARG A 229 -7.66 -2.11 -6.64
C ARG A 229 -6.44 -1.47 -6.00
N ALA A 230 -5.28 -1.69 -6.58
CA ALA A 230 -4.02 -1.14 -6.12
C ALA A 230 -3.32 -0.39 -7.24
N TYR A 231 -2.62 0.69 -6.87
CA TYR A 231 -1.91 1.55 -7.80
C TYR A 231 -0.51 1.88 -7.32
N LEU A 232 0.46 1.80 -8.23
CA LEU A 232 1.82 2.26 -8.02
C LEU A 232 2.10 3.45 -8.94
N GLY A 233 2.48 4.60 -8.38
CA GLY A 233 2.76 5.82 -9.13
C GLY A 233 4.03 5.81 -9.96
N PHE A 234 4.81 4.74 -9.91
CA PHE A 234 6.10 4.58 -10.58
C PHE A 234 6.08 3.39 -11.55
N SER A 235 6.90 3.47 -12.60
CA SER A 235 6.98 2.43 -13.64
C SER A 235 7.87 1.27 -13.21
N GLU A 236 7.77 0.17 -13.96
CA GLU A 236 8.60 -1.01 -13.82
C GLU A 236 10.09 -0.71 -14.04
N ALA A 237 10.44 0.32 -14.80
CA ALA A 237 11.83 0.72 -15.03
C ALA A 237 12.57 1.09 -13.74
N SER A 238 11.84 1.50 -12.70
CA SER A 238 12.42 1.83 -11.38
C SER A 238 12.89 0.62 -10.57
N TRP A 239 12.46 -0.59 -10.93
CA TRP A 239 12.60 -1.74 -10.04
C TRP A 239 14.03 -2.27 -9.96
N ASP A 240 14.83 -2.07 -11.02
CA ASP A 240 16.21 -2.54 -11.08
C ASP A 240 17.12 -1.82 -10.06
N TYR A 241 16.66 -0.70 -9.52
CA TYR A 241 17.36 0.08 -8.50
C TYR A 241 17.12 -0.43 -7.07
N ASP A 242 16.24 -1.42 -6.88
CA ASP A 242 16.00 -2.03 -5.58
C ASP A 242 16.95 -3.22 -5.29
N GLU A 243 18.19 -2.89 -4.94
CA GLU A 243 19.26 -3.87 -4.66
C GLU A 243 18.93 -4.87 -3.53
N ARG A 244 17.97 -4.55 -2.66
CA ARG A 244 17.62 -5.37 -1.48
C ARG A 244 16.39 -6.25 -1.69
N ALA A 245 15.85 -6.32 -2.91
CA ALA A 245 14.68 -7.14 -3.26
C ALA A 245 13.47 -6.93 -2.31
N ARG A 246 13.15 -5.67 -2.03
CA ARG A 246 11.99 -5.24 -1.23
C ARG A 246 10.72 -5.12 -2.06
N LEU A 247 10.82 -4.70 -3.32
CA LEU A 247 9.69 -4.62 -4.25
C LEU A 247 9.00 -5.98 -4.43
N PRO A 248 9.70 -7.12 -4.63
CA PRO A 248 9.06 -8.43 -4.61
C PRO A 248 8.23 -8.70 -3.34
N LYS A 249 8.76 -8.40 -2.14
CA LYS A 249 8.03 -8.59 -0.87
C LYS A 249 6.80 -7.68 -0.76
N LEU A 250 6.90 -6.46 -1.28
CA LEU A 250 5.77 -5.56 -1.40
C LEU A 250 4.72 -6.16 -2.33
N PHE A 251 5.12 -6.67 -3.49
CA PHE A 251 4.21 -7.29 -4.46
C PHE A 251 3.55 -8.54 -3.90
N ASP A 252 4.24 -9.36 -3.10
CA ASP A 252 3.64 -10.51 -2.42
C ASP A 252 2.46 -10.06 -1.53
N SER A 253 2.67 -8.98 -0.77
CA SER A 253 1.65 -8.38 0.10
C SER A 253 0.46 -7.84 -0.71
N MET A 254 0.75 -7.14 -1.81
CA MET A 254 -0.26 -6.58 -2.71
C MET A 254 -1.06 -7.69 -3.40
N MET A 255 -0.40 -8.74 -3.88
CA MET A 255 -1.04 -9.86 -4.57
C MET A 255 -1.94 -10.64 -3.61
N ALA A 256 -1.47 -10.97 -2.40
CA ALA A 256 -2.29 -11.61 -1.38
C ALA A 256 -3.57 -10.80 -1.09
N TRP A 257 -3.44 -9.48 -0.93
CA TRP A 257 -4.61 -8.61 -0.72
C TRP A 257 -5.54 -8.59 -1.94
N LEU A 258 -5.02 -8.43 -3.15
CA LEU A 258 -5.81 -8.43 -4.39
C LEU A 258 -6.49 -9.77 -4.65
N GLN A 259 -5.89 -10.87 -4.22
CA GLN A 259 -6.43 -12.23 -4.33
C GLN A 259 -7.42 -12.59 -3.22
N HIS A 260 -7.72 -11.66 -2.33
CA HIS A 260 -8.62 -11.85 -1.20
C HIS A 260 -8.13 -12.91 -0.21
N GLU A 261 -6.81 -13.08 -0.11
CA GLU A 261 -6.24 -13.94 0.91
C GLU A 261 -6.49 -13.34 2.29
N PRO A 262 -7.02 -14.13 3.24
CA PRO A 262 -7.15 -13.68 4.62
C PRO A 262 -5.77 -13.40 5.22
N ALA A 263 -5.57 -12.19 5.74
CA ALA A 263 -4.34 -11.79 6.41
C ALA A 263 -4.64 -11.23 7.80
N LEU A 264 -3.80 -11.58 8.76
CA LEU A 264 -3.75 -10.95 10.09
C LEU A 264 -2.39 -10.26 10.21
N VAL A 265 -2.42 -8.95 10.48
CA VAL A 265 -1.22 -8.12 10.56
C VAL A 265 -1.16 -7.49 11.95
N LYS A 266 -0.04 -7.66 12.65
CA LYS A 266 0.23 -6.92 13.89
C LYS A 266 0.64 -5.49 13.50
N ALA A 267 -0.08 -4.49 13.99
CA ALA A 267 0.29 -3.09 13.83
C ALA A 267 1.63 -2.79 14.55
N ALA A 268 2.44 -1.91 13.97
CA ALA A 268 3.61 -1.34 14.64
C ALA A 268 3.18 -0.19 15.54
N TRP A 269 4.17 0.23 16.31
CA TRP A 269 4.09 1.41 17.13
C TRP A 269 3.70 2.66 16.29
N PRO A 270 2.77 3.51 16.76
CA PRO A 270 2.14 3.40 18.07
C PRO A 270 1.17 2.23 18.25
N ASP A 271 0.26 1.90 17.34
CA ASP A 271 -0.92 1.16 17.82
C ASP A 271 -0.97 -0.34 17.50
N GLY A 272 0.14 -1.00 17.85
CA GLY A 272 0.17 -2.37 18.35
C GLY A 272 0.60 -2.51 19.82
N GLU A 273 0.89 -1.41 20.55
CA GLU A 273 1.27 -1.37 21.98
C GLU A 273 0.88 0.01 22.59
N LEU A 274 0.64 0.11 23.91
CA LEU A 274 0.11 1.34 24.55
C LEU A 274 1.11 2.51 24.68
N SER A 275 2.43 2.26 24.65
CA SER A 275 3.46 3.31 24.76
C SER A 275 4.85 2.79 24.39
N ALA A 276 5.71 3.67 23.88
CA ALA A 276 7.16 3.48 23.89
C ALA A 276 7.81 4.71 24.55
N GLN A 277 8.68 4.49 25.53
CA GLN A 277 9.59 5.52 26.03
C GLN A 277 10.94 5.28 25.37
N LEU A 278 11.32 6.13 24.42
CA LEU A 278 12.68 6.18 23.91
C LEU A 278 13.43 7.25 24.68
N LEU A 279 14.51 6.85 25.34
CA LEU A 279 15.47 7.77 25.93
C LEU A 279 16.77 7.68 25.13
N GLU A 280 17.08 8.75 24.41
CA GLU A 280 18.23 8.85 23.51
C GLU A 280 19.24 9.87 24.05
N MET A 281 20.53 9.57 23.90
CA MET A 281 21.61 10.54 24.10
C MET A 281 22.29 10.81 22.77
N ASP A 282 22.30 12.08 22.35
CA ASP A 282 23.18 12.54 21.29
C ASP A 282 24.64 12.47 21.77
N THR A 283 25.47 11.77 21.02
CA THR A 283 26.86 11.46 21.38
C THR A 283 27.88 12.36 20.69
N GLU A 284 27.46 13.37 19.92
CA GLU A 284 28.37 14.25 19.16
C GLU A 284 29.32 15.08 20.05
N ALA A 285 28.91 15.41 21.28
CA ALA A 285 29.72 16.14 22.24
C ALA A 285 29.87 15.38 23.57
N LYS A 286 31.10 15.32 24.10
CA LYS A 286 31.44 14.65 25.37
C LYS A 286 31.00 13.17 25.40
N PHE A 287 31.44 12.41 24.41
CA PHE A 287 31.11 11.00 24.19
C PHE A 287 31.27 10.12 25.45
N GLU A 288 32.26 10.45 26.29
CA GLU A 288 32.54 9.79 27.56
C GLU A 288 31.35 9.80 28.54
N ASN A 289 30.44 10.77 28.44
CA ASN A 289 29.24 10.82 29.27
C ASN A 289 28.25 9.70 28.97
N ALA A 290 28.37 9.02 27.82
CA ALA A 290 27.55 7.86 27.50
C ALA A 290 27.63 6.78 28.59
N VAL A 291 28.80 6.62 29.20
CA VAL A 291 29.01 5.66 30.29
C VAL A 291 28.27 6.07 31.56
N ASN A 292 28.24 7.37 31.87
CA ASN A 292 27.51 7.88 33.04
C ASN A 292 26.01 7.73 32.83
N PHE A 293 25.52 8.08 31.64
CA PHE A 293 24.13 7.89 31.28
C PHE A 293 23.70 6.42 31.29
N ALA A 294 24.54 5.52 30.78
CA ALA A 294 24.29 4.08 30.85
C ALA A 294 24.17 3.58 32.30
N LYS A 295 25.01 4.08 33.22
CA LYS A 295 24.91 3.74 34.65
C LYS A 295 23.60 4.24 35.27
N GLU A 296 23.13 5.43 34.90
CA GLU A 296 21.86 5.96 35.40
C GLU A 296 20.69 5.10 34.90
N LEU A 297 20.71 4.71 33.63
CA LEU A 297 19.73 3.80 33.03
C LEU A 297 19.70 2.44 33.74
N ASP A 298 20.87 1.83 33.96
CA ASP A 298 21.01 0.58 34.69
C ASP A 298 20.46 0.71 36.13
N SER A 299 20.76 1.83 36.80
CA SER A 299 20.30 2.10 38.16
C SER A 299 18.78 2.26 38.26
N ALA A 300 18.16 2.75 37.19
CA ALA A 300 16.72 2.93 37.07
C ALA A 300 16.00 1.69 36.52
N ASN A 301 16.73 0.61 36.19
CA ASN A 301 16.19 -0.57 35.51
C ASN A 301 15.48 -0.23 34.18
N ILE A 302 16.04 0.73 33.43
CA ILE A 302 15.54 1.19 32.13
C ILE A 302 16.50 0.74 31.04
N ARG A 303 15.96 0.16 29.95
CA ARG A 303 16.76 -0.23 28.79
C ARG A 303 17.05 0.99 27.90
N GLY A 304 18.32 1.40 27.82
CA GLY A 304 18.77 2.44 26.89
C GLY A 304 19.25 1.91 25.55
N THR A 305 19.28 2.77 24.55
CA THR A 305 19.94 2.53 23.25
C THR A 305 20.83 3.73 22.93
N PHE A 306 22.07 3.47 22.51
CA PHE A 306 23.05 4.49 22.17
C PHE A 306 23.32 4.49 20.67
N TYR A 307 23.15 5.64 20.02
CA TYR A 307 23.53 5.84 18.63
C TYR A 307 24.82 6.64 18.57
N ALA A 308 25.81 6.10 17.86
CA ALA A 308 27.10 6.75 17.69
C ALA A 308 27.46 6.79 16.21
N LEU A 309 27.89 7.97 15.73
CA LEU A 309 28.48 8.08 14.41
C LEU A 309 29.80 7.30 14.37
N THR A 310 30.08 6.60 13.27
CA THR A 310 31.33 5.85 13.09
C THR A 310 32.56 6.72 13.32
N SER A 311 32.51 7.99 12.90
CA SER A 311 33.58 8.98 13.10
C SER A 311 33.87 9.31 14.57
N ILE A 312 32.89 9.15 15.46
CA ILE A 312 33.03 9.40 16.90
C ILE A 312 33.33 8.08 17.64
N ALA A 313 32.71 6.97 17.23
CA ALA A 313 32.90 5.67 17.83
C ALA A 313 34.32 5.11 17.64
N LEU A 314 34.92 5.29 16.46
CA LEU A 314 36.25 4.76 16.15
C LEU A 314 37.36 5.33 17.07
N PRO A 315 37.48 6.66 17.27
CA PRO A 315 38.42 7.21 18.24
C PRO A 315 38.13 6.82 19.69
N ASN A 316 36.86 6.54 20.03
CA ASN A 316 36.40 6.24 21.38
C ASN A 316 36.11 4.75 21.62
N ARG A 317 36.83 3.85 20.94
CA ARG A 317 36.58 2.40 20.94
C ARG A 317 36.47 1.79 22.35
N ALA A 318 37.32 2.21 23.29
CA ALA A 318 37.30 1.71 24.66
C ALA A 318 35.97 2.01 25.39
N ILE A 319 35.35 3.16 25.09
CA ILE A 319 34.04 3.54 25.64
C ILE A 319 32.94 2.69 25.00
N VAL A 320 32.99 2.49 23.69
CA VAL A 320 32.04 1.61 22.98
C VAL A 320 32.09 0.18 23.53
N GLU A 321 33.29 -0.36 23.75
CA GLU A 321 33.47 -1.69 24.35
C GLU A 321 32.93 -1.77 25.79
N GLN A 322 32.97 -0.68 26.56
CA GLN A 322 32.33 -0.62 27.87
C GLN A 322 30.80 -0.61 27.79
N LEU A 323 30.24 0.08 26.79
CA LEU A 323 28.79 0.14 26.57
C LEU A 323 28.22 -1.20 26.08
N VAL A 324 28.96 -1.93 25.24
CA VAL A 324 28.52 -3.24 24.69
C VAL A 324 28.50 -4.36 25.74
N LYS A 325 29.31 -4.26 26.79
CA LYS A 325 29.43 -5.29 27.85
C LYS A 325 28.33 -5.20 28.92
N ARG A 326 27.46 -4.20 28.86
CA ARG A 326 26.33 -3.99 29.77
C ARG A 326 25.06 -4.53 29.14
#